data_AF-A0A6B3BQ10-F1
#
_entry.id   AF-A0A6B3BQ10-F1
#
_cell.length_a   1.000
_cell.length_b   1.000
_cell.length_c   1.000
_cell.angle_alpha   90.00
_cell.angle_beta   90.00
_cell.angle_gamma   90.00
#
_symmetry.space_group_name_H-M   'P 1'
#
loop_
_entity.id
_entity.type
_entity.pdbx_description
1 polymer ?
#
loop_
_entity_poly.entity_id
_entity_poly.type
_entity_poly.pdbx_seq_one_letter_code
_entity_poly.pdbx_strand_id
1 'polypeptide(L)'
;MSASYGQIVGILTDSLGRSRAALRPESTFAGLGLDSLALLELGVIVEERTGARLEGVDARSTLAETATALDHALASRPADCAAHGLPPSPTEPSEQVLPTTVEPSR
;
A
#
# COMPACT_ATOMS: atom_id res chain seq x y z
N MET A 1 3.14 16.55 -18.28
CA MET A 1 3.33 15.17 -17.77
C MET A 1 3.26 15.26 -16.26
N SER A 2 2.41 14.44 -15.63
CA SER A 2 2.28 14.35 -14.17
C SER A 2 3.63 14.00 -13.53
N ALA A 3 3.96 14.60 -12.39
CA ALA A 3 5.19 14.30 -11.66
C ALA A 3 5.19 12.85 -11.15
N SER A 4 4.02 12.35 -10.75
CA SER A 4 3.80 10.99 -10.27
C SER A 4 3.88 9.91 -11.36
N TYR A 5 3.80 10.27 -12.64
CA TYR A 5 3.90 9.29 -13.74
C TYR A 5 5.24 8.54 -13.73
N GLY A 6 6.33 9.25 -13.50
CA GLY A 6 7.67 8.65 -13.42
C GLY A 6 7.79 7.65 -12.27
N GLN A 7 7.12 7.92 -11.14
CA GLN A 7 7.11 7.02 -9.99
C GLN A 7 6.32 5.75 -10.27
N ILE A 8 5.13 5.88 -10.85
CA ILE A 8 4.32 4.72 -11.26
C ILE A 8 5.11 3.86 -12.24
N VAL A 9 5.69 4.47 -13.29
CA VAL A 9 6.53 3.75 -14.25
C VAL A 9 7.69 3.03 -13.57
N GLY A 10 8.40 3.68 -12.64
CA GLY A 10 9.48 3.06 -11.89
C GLY A 10 9.03 1.88 -11.04
N ILE A 11 7.89 1.98 -10.35
CA ILE A 11 7.33 0.86 -9.58
C ILE A 11 6.97 -0.31 -10.51
N LEU A 12 6.32 -0.01 -11.65
CA LEU A 12 5.94 -1.03 -12.62
C LEU A 12 7.17 -1.75 -13.20
N THR A 13 8.26 -1.03 -13.48
CA THR A 13 9.50 -1.63 -14.01
C THR A 13 10.27 -2.40 -12.96
N ASP A 14 10.46 -1.80 -11.78
CA ASP A 14 11.42 -2.28 -10.79
C ASP A 14 10.81 -3.33 -9.87
N SER A 15 9.54 -3.18 -9.50
CA SER A 15 8.85 -4.06 -8.57
C SER A 15 7.97 -5.09 -9.28
N LEU A 16 7.33 -4.72 -10.39
CA LEU A 16 6.40 -5.60 -11.12
C LEU A 16 6.98 -6.13 -12.45
N GLY A 17 8.26 -5.86 -12.73
CA GLY A 17 9.01 -6.43 -13.85
C GLY A 17 8.47 -6.05 -15.23
N ARG A 18 7.74 -4.94 -15.36
CA ARG A 18 7.13 -4.52 -16.63
C ARG A 18 8.18 -3.88 -17.54
N SER A 19 8.05 -4.13 -18.85
CA SER A 19 8.90 -3.49 -19.83
C SER A 19 8.54 -2.01 -19.98
N ARG A 20 9.51 -1.13 -19.74
CA ARG A 20 9.34 0.32 -19.93
C ARG A 20 8.89 0.68 -21.35
N ALA A 21 9.25 -0.12 -22.35
CA ALA A 21 8.83 0.10 -23.73
C ALA A 21 7.31 -0.07 -23.92
N ALA A 22 6.65 -0.87 -23.09
CA ALA A 22 5.20 -1.10 -23.14
C ALA A 22 4.39 -0.09 -22.32
N LEU A 23 5.02 0.66 -21.43
CA LEU A 23 4.35 1.64 -20.58
C LEU A 23 4.10 2.93 -21.39
N ARG A 24 2.84 3.15 -21.78
CA ARG A 24 2.36 4.40 -22.37
C ARG A 24 1.32 5.07 -21.47
N PRO A 25 1.23 6.40 -21.45
CA PRO A 25 0.26 7.10 -20.61
C PRO A 25 -1.18 6.62 -20.81
N GLU A 26 -1.54 6.25 -22.04
CA GLU A 26 -2.86 5.81 -22.47
C GLU A 26 -3.10 4.30 -22.25
N SER A 27 -2.06 3.55 -21.86
CA SER A 27 -2.18 2.13 -21.57
C SER A 27 -2.97 1.91 -20.29
N THR A 28 -3.96 1.02 -20.34
CA THR A 28 -4.68 0.54 -19.17
C THR A 28 -3.91 -0.57 -18.48
N PHE A 29 -4.15 -0.76 -17.17
CA PHE A 29 -3.50 -1.83 -16.43
C PHE A 29 -3.86 -3.23 -16.94
N ALA A 30 -5.11 -3.46 -17.36
CA ALA A 30 -5.54 -4.68 -18.04
C ALA A 30 -4.77 -4.88 -19.35
N GLY A 31 -4.59 -3.82 -20.15
CA GLY A 31 -3.81 -3.87 -21.39
C GLY A 31 -2.33 -4.17 -21.18
N LEU A 32 -1.81 -3.87 -19.99
CA LEU A 32 -0.44 -4.18 -19.56
C LEU A 32 -0.33 -5.57 -18.90
N GLY A 33 -1.44 -6.30 -18.77
CA GLY A 33 -1.50 -7.59 -18.09
C GLY A 33 -1.22 -7.49 -16.59
N LEU A 34 -1.63 -6.40 -15.94
CA LEU A 34 -1.70 -6.33 -14.49
C LEU A 34 -3.06 -6.87 -14.04
N ASP A 35 -3.00 -7.86 -13.17
CA ASP A 35 -4.17 -8.43 -12.52
C ASP A 35 -4.51 -7.67 -11.23
N SER A 36 -5.56 -8.10 -10.54
CA SER A 36 -5.99 -7.50 -9.28
C SER A 36 -4.93 -7.58 -8.17
N LEU A 37 -4.06 -8.60 -8.19
CA LEU A 37 -2.98 -8.75 -7.21
C LEU A 37 -1.87 -7.72 -7.50
N ALA A 38 -1.45 -7.58 -8.74
CA ALA A 38 -0.44 -6.60 -9.13
C ALA A 38 -0.92 -5.16 -8.92
N LEU A 39 -2.23 -4.91 -9.10
CA LEU A 39 -2.84 -3.61 -8.76
C LEU A 39 -2.85 -3.35 -7.25
N LEU A 40 -3.14 -4.37 -6.44
CA LEU A 40 -3.05 -4.28 -4.98
C LEU A 40 -1.60 -3.98 -4.54
N GLU A 41 -0.63 -4.72 -5.09
CA GLU A 41 0.80 -4.52 -4.82
C GLU A 41 1.25 -3.12 -5.22
N LEU A 42 0.83 -2.63 -6.40
CA LEU A 42 1.09 -1.25 -6.81
C LEU A 42 0.55 -0.25 -5.78
N GLY A 43 -0.67 -0.45 -5.30
CA GLY A 43 -1.28 0.39 -4.26
C GLY A 43 -0.47 0.41 -2.97
N VAL A 44 -0.04 -0.76 -2.50
CA VAL A 44 0.80 -0.90 -1.30
C VAL A 44 2.14 -0.20 -1.49
N ILE A 45 2.84 -0.44 -2.60
CA ILE A 45 4.16 0.16 -2.86
C ILE A 45 4.06 1.68 -2.98
N VAL A 46 2.99 2.21 -3.60
CA VAL A 46 2.75 3.65 -3.65
C VAL A 46 2.52 4.22 -2.26
N GLU A 47 1.69 3.57 -1.43
CA GLU A 47 1.42 3.99 -0.06
C GLU A 47 2.70 3.98 0.79
N GLU A 48 3.53 2.94 0.69
CA GLU A 48 4.81 2.84 1.40
C GLU A 48 5.82 3.92 0.97
N ARG A 49 5.92 4.20 -0.34
CA ARG A 49 6.91 5.14 -0.88
C ARG A 49 6.51 6.59 -0.72
N THR A 50 5.21 6.89 -0.78
CA THR A 50 4.72 8.28 -0.86
C THR A 50 3.92 8.68 0.39
N GLY A 51 3.43 7.71 1.15
CA GLY A 51 2.48 7.91 2.24
C GLY A 51 1.08 8.29 1.74
N ALA A 52 0.79 8.18 0.45
CA ALA A 52 -0.51 8.47 -0.14
C ALA A 52 -1.18 7.17 -0.62
N ARG A 53 -2.46 7.00 -0.27
CA ARG A 53 -3.26 5.89 -0.75
C ARG A 53 -3.86 6.22 -2.12
N LEU A 54 -3.79 5.25 -3.02
CA LEU A 54 -4.29 5.36 -4.37
C LEU A 54 -5.71 4.77 -4.42
N GLU A 55 -6.73 5.64 -4.49
CA GLU A 55 -8.14 5.24 -4.48
C GLU A 55 -8.77 5.34 -5.86
N GLY A 56 -9.79 4.52 -6.12
CA GLY A 56 -10.59 4.59 -7.36
C GLY A 56 -9.88 4.11 -8.62
N VAL A 57 -8.78 3.36 -8.47
CA VAL A 57 -8.05 2.77 -9.60
C VAL A 57 -8.43 1.31 -9.78
N ASP A 58 -8.81 0.96 -11.02
CA ASP A 58 -9.16 -0.39 -11.44
C ASP A 58 -8.36 -0.80 -12.69
N ALA A 59 -8.57 -2.03 -13.17
CA ALA A 59 -7.84 -2.54 -14.33
C ALA A 59 -8.07 -1.75 -15.63
N ARG A 60 -9.14 -0.93 -15.71
CA ARG A 60 -9.46 -0.09 -16.87
C ARG A 60 -8.84 1.29 -16.76
N SER A 61 -8.37 1.70 -15.58
CA SER A 61 -7.63 2.95 -15.41
C SER A 61 -6.33 2.93 -16.22
N THR A 62 -6.02 4.08 -16.82
CA THR A 62 -4.78 4.32 -17.56
C THR A 62 -3.66 4.76 -16.61
N LEU A 63 -2.41 4.63 -17.09
CA LEU A 63 -1.26 5.13 -16.33
C LEU A 63 -1.33 6.66 -16.10
N ALA A 64 -1.86 7.42 -17.07
CA ALA A 64 -2.02 8.86 -16.95
C ALA A 64 -3.07 9.25 -15.90
N GLU A 65 -4.23 8.57 -15.88
CA GLU A 65 -5.30 8.80 -14.90
C GLU A 65 -4.81 8.49 -13.50
N THR A 66 -4.12 7.36 -13.33
CA THR A 66 -3.53 6.93 -12.06
C THR A 66 -2.50 7.93 -11.55
N ALA A 67 -1.63 8.43 -12.44
CA ALA A 67 -0.64 9.44 -12.09
C ALA A 67 -1.30 10.77 -11.65
N THR A 68 -2.38 11.14 -12.33
CA THR A 68 -3.18 12.32 -11.97
C THR A 68 -3.86 12.15 -10.61
N ALA A 69 -4.43 10.97 -10.34
CA ALA A 69 -5.04 10.64 -9.05
C ALA A 69 -4.00 10.71 -7.91
N LEU A 70 -2.79 10.21 -8.15
CA LEU A 70 -1.69 10.28 -7.18
C LEU A 70 -1.22 11.72 -6.95
N ASP A 71 -1.07 12.53 -8.01
CA ASP A 71 -0.76 13.96 -7.86
C ASP A 71 -1.82 14.68 -7.01
N HIS A 72 -3.10 14.39 -7.23
CA HIS A 72 -4.19 14.94 -6.43
C HIS A 72 -4.12 14.47 -4.98
N ALA A 73 -3.89 13.18 -4.72
CA ALA A 73 -3.75 12.65 -3.37
C ALA A 73 -2.57 13.30 -2.63
N LEU A 74 -1.45 13.52 -3.32
CA LEU A 74 -0.27 14.19 -2.78
C LEU A 74 -0.51 15.67 -2.50
N ALA A 75 -1.26 16.36 -3.37
CA ALA A 75 -1.57 17.79 -3.23
C ALA A 75 -2.68 18.06 -2.20
N SER A 76 -3.66 17.16 -2.11
CA SER A 76 -4.78 17.25 -1.16
C SER A 76 -4.41 16.79 0.23
N ARG A 77 -3.24 16.18 0.43
CA ARG A 77 -2.75 15.81 1.76
C ARG A 77 -2.56 17.11 2.55
N PRO A 78 -3.41 17.42 3.55
CA PRO A 78 -2.95 18.32 4.59
C PRO A 78 -1.72 17.65 5.21
N ALA A 79 -0.76 18.41 5.71
CA ALA A 79 0.30 17.86 6.54
C ALA A 79 -0.31 17.28 7.83
N ASP A 80 -1.00 16.14 7.75
CA ASP A 80 -1.66 15.52 8.88
C ASP A 80 -0.62 14.68 9.60
N CYS A 81 -0.02 15.35 10.59
CA CYS A 81 0.65 14.74 11.72
C CYS A 81 -0.21 13.61 12.30
N ALA A 82 0.39 12.43 12.47
CA ALA A 82 -0.03 11.36 13.39
C ALA A 82 -1.31 10.56 13.03
N ALA A 83 -1.13 9.42 12.37
CA ALA A 83 -1.83 8.16 12.74
C ALA A 83 -1.31 6.96 11.94
N HIS A 84 -0.10 6.47 12.25
CA HIS A 84 0.14 5.03 12.15
C HIS A 84 -0.09 4.44 13.54
N GLY A 85 -1.35 4.50 13.97
CA GLY A 85 -1.84 3.66 15.06
C GLY A 85 -1.95 2.24 14.53
N LEU A 86 -0.84 1.49 14.60
CA LEU A 86 -0.98 0.05 14.75
C LEU A 86 -1.92 -0.17 15.95
N PRO A 87 -2.98 -0.98 15.87
CA PRO A 87 -3.35 -1.70 17.06
C PRO A 87 -2.17 -2.64 17.36
N PRO A 88 -1.51 -2.54 18.53
CA PRO A 88 -0.67 -3.65 18.96
C PRO A 88 -1.58 -4.87 19.00
N SER A 89 -1.24 -5.91 18.24
CA SER A 89 -1.83 -7.23 18.45
C SER A 89 -1.78 -7.50 19.96
N PRO A 90 -2.90 -7.78 20.64
CA PRO A 90 -2.81 -8.23 22.00
C PRO A 90 -2.04 -9.54 21.95
N THR A 91 -0.78 -9.47 22.41
CA THR A 91 -0.05 -10.64 22.88
C THR A 91 -0.95 -11.23 23.95
N GLU A 92 -1.52 -12.40 23.69
CA GLU A 92 -2.25 -13.14 24.72
C GLU A 92 -1.33 -13.25 25.94
N PRO A 93 -1.71 -12.70 27.11
CA PRO A 93 -0.96 -12.99 28.31
C PRO A 93 -1.16 -14.47 28.59
N SER A 94 -0.06 -15.23 28.45
CA SER A 94 0.09 -16.50 29.13
C SER A 94 -0.22 -16.26 30.60
N GLU A 95 -1.44 -16.59 31.04
CA GLU A 95 -1.80 -16.62 32.44
C GLU A 95 -1.13 -17.87 33.06
N GLN A 96 0.17 -17.72 33.27
CA GLN A 96 0.95 -18.50 34.21
C GLN A 96 0.44 -18.15 35.61
N VAL A 97 -0.52 -18.92 36.11
CA VAL A 97 -0.83 -18.94 37.54
C VAL A 97 0.22 -19.82 38.23
N LEU A 98 1.30 -19.20 38.67
CA LEU A 98 2.23 -19.68 39.72
C LEU A 98 1.64 -19.28 41.10
N PRO A 99 2.16 -19.72 42.27
CA PRO A 99 2.85 -20.95 42.65
C PRO A 99 2.21 -21.62 43.90
N THR A 100 2.83 -22.72 44.32
CA THR A 100 2.59 -23.49 45.55
C THR A 100 2.48 -22.63 46.84
N THR A 101 1.61 -23.03 47.78
CA THR A 101 1.84 -22.89 49.23
C THR A 101 1.07 -23.99 49.98
N VAL A 102 1.84 -24.68 50.81
CA VAL A 102 1.54 -25.79 51.72
C VAL A 102 0.66 -25.35 52.91
N GLU A 103 -0.25 -26.25 53.36
CA GLU A 103 -0.87 -26.54 54.70
C GLU A 103 -0.91 -25.49 55.85
N PRO A 104 -1.67 -25.66 56.98
CA PRO A 104 -2.48 -26.80 57.44
C PRO A 104 -3.89 -26.45 58.01
N SER A 105 -4.78 -27.45 58.17
CA SER A 105 -5.77 -27.54 59.28
C SER A 105 -6.71 -28.76 59.15
N ARG A 106 -6.36 -29.90 59.76
CA ARG A 106 -7.13 -30.59 60.82
C ARG A 106 -6.47 -31.89 61.27
#